data_AF-A0A7Y4ZRF7-F1
#
_entry.id   AF-A0A7Y4ZRF7-F1
#
_cell.length_a   1.000
_cell.length_b   1.000
_cell.length_c   1.000
_cell.angle_alpha   90.00
_cell.angle_beta   90.00
_cell.angle_gamma   90.00
#
_symmetry.space_group_name_H-M   'P 1'
#
loop_
_entity.id
_entity.type
_entity.pdbx_description
1 polymer ?
#
loop_
_entity_poly.entity_id
_entity_poly.type
_entity_poly.pdbx_seq_one_letter_code
_entity_poly.pdbx_strand_id
1 'polypeptide(L)'
;MVLRRSFCGLLMLAAAACVSPTIPLPPPEAPSIARGAEPLTAHLAGRNVEPNAIIVVYNLNTGVPRDRRVTGAQADDNGNWECDVRYAQEGEFVSVAQEVNGERSSARSFPLRF
;
A
#
# COMPACT_ATOMS: atom_id res chain seq x y z
N MET A 1 -21.21 -28.51 64.87
CA MET A 1 -22.20 -28.63 63.78
C MET A 1 -22.00 -27.43 62.85
N VAL A 2 -21.43 -27.70 61.66
CA VAL A 2 -21.34 -26.89 60.42
C VAL A 2 -20.86 -25.43 60.51
N LEU A 3 -19.54 -25.22 60.37
CA LEU A 3 -18.98 -23.93 59.91
C LEU A 3 -19.05 -23.91 58.37
N ARG A 4 -19.83 -22.95 57.86
CA ARG A 4 -20.30 -22.88 56.48
C ARG A 4 -19.29 -22.13 55.60
N ARG A 5 -18.73 -22.90 54.64
CA ARG A 5 -18.06 -22.54 53.37
C ARG A 5 -17.98 -21.04 53.03
N SER A 6 -16.79 -20.55 52.70
CA SER A 6 -16.63 -19.46 51.74
C SER A 6 -15.35 -19.62 50.93
N PHE A 7 -15.54 -19.60 49.62
CA PHE A 7 -14.66 -20.01 48.54
C PHE A 7 -13.40 -19.15 48.42
N CYS A 8 -12.31 -19.79 47.98
CA CYS A 8 -11.13 -19.19 47.37
C CYS A 8 -11.49 -17.96 46.52
N GLY A 9 -10.97 -16.79 46.90
CA GLY A 9 -10.94 -15.62 46.04
C GLY A 9 -10.01 -15.87 44.85
N LEU A 10 -10.59 -16.12 43.69
CA LEU A 10 -9.87 -16.18 42.42
C LEU A 10 -9.60 -14.75 41.95
N LEU A 11 -8.35 -14.29 42.09
CA LEU A 11 -7.89 -13.00 41.58
C LEU A 11 -7.75 -13.11 40.04
N MET A 12 -8.78 -12.74 39.30
CA MET A 12 -8.71 -12.59 37.84
C MET A 12 -7.98 -11.28 37.51
N LEU A 13 -6.70 -11.35 37.18
CA LEU A 13 -5.99 -10.26 36.50
C LEU A 13 -6.53 -10.15 35.07
N ALA A 14 -7.37 -9.13 34.82
CA ALA A 14 -7.75 -8.75 33.48
C ALA A 14 -6.53 -8.12 32.77
N ALA A 15 -5.80 -8.91 32.00
CA ALA A 15 -4.83 -8.40 31.05
C ALA A 15 -5.59 -7.70 29.92
N ALA A 16 -5.72 -6.37 30.01
CA ALA A 16 -6.21 -5.55 28.91
C ALA A 16 -5.17 -5.59 27.78
N ALA A 17 -5.35 -6.51 26.83
CA ALA A 17 -4.64 -6.46 25.58
C ALA A 17 -5.08 -5.18 24.85
N CYS A 18 -4.21 -4.17 24.80
CA CYS A 18 -4.39 -3.00 23.95
C CYS A 18 -4.31 -3.46 22.49
N VAL A 19 -5.42 -3.96 21.94
CA VAL A 19 -5.57 -4.07 20.49
C VAL A 19 -5.84 -2.64 20.01
N SER A 20 -4.76 -1.89 19.79
CA SER A 20 -4.83 -0.62 19.06
C SER A 20 -5.50 -0.93 17.72
N PRO A 21 -6.60 -0.27 17.34
CA PRO A 21 -7.13 -0.44 15.99
C PRO A 21 -6.05 0.01 14.99
N THR A 22 -5.64 -0.87 14.07
CA THR A 22 -4.84 -0.45 12.92
C THR A 22 -5.75 0.40 12.04
N ILE A 23 -5.47 1.71 12.00
CA ILE A 23 -6.12 2.60 11.03
C ILE A 23 -5.72 2.07 9.65
N PRO A 24 -6.67 1.83 8.73
CA PRO A 24 -6.34 1.31 7.43
C PRO A 24 -5.38 2.25 6.70
N LEU A 25 -4.36 1.66 6.06
CA LEU A 25 -3.37 2.39 5.29
C LEU A 25 -4.04 3.25 4.21
N PRO A 26 -3.78 4.57 4.14
CA PRO A 26 -4.44 5.43 3.17
C PRO A 26 -4.01 5.07 1.74
N PRO A 27 -4.88 5.25 0.74
CA PRO A 27 -4.49 5.09 -0.66
C PRO A 27 -3.46 6.15 -1.05
N PRO A 28 -2.49 5.82 -1.94
CA PRO A 28 -1.51 6.79 -2.43
C PRO A 28 -2.15 8.03 -3.06
N GLU A 29 -1.47 9.16 -2.92
CA GLU A 29 -1.77 10.39 -3.64
C GLU A 29 -1.48 10.25 -5.14
N ALA A 30 -1.96 11.21 -5.94
CA ALA A 30 -1.64 11.25 -7.35
C ALA A 30 -0.14 11.50 -7.57
N PRO A 31 0.59 10.60 -8.25
CA PRO A 31 1.97 10.86 -8.62
C PRO A 31 2.04 11.90 -9.73
N SER A 32 3.19 12.55 -9.89
CA SER A 32 3.53 13.18 -11.16
C SER A 32 3.77 12.10 -12.20
N ILE A 33 3.26 12.33 -13.41
CA ILE A 33 3.38 11.41 -14.54
C ILE A 33 4.10 12.15 -15.66
N ALA A 34 5.15 11.55 -16.19
CA ALA A 34 5.92 12.06 -17.31
C ALA A 34 6.25 10.93 -18.29
N ARG A 35 6.69 11.30 -19.50
CA ARG A 35 7.23 10.33 -20.46
C ARG A 35 8.54 9.79 -19.91
N GLY A 36 8.69 8.47 -19.88
CA GLY A 36 9.93 7.82 -19.44
C GLY A 36 11.04 7.94 -20.48
N ALA A 37 12.26 7.60 -20.08
CA ALA A 37 13.44 7.69 -20.93
C ALA A 37 13.45 6.64 -22.06
N GLU A 38 12.81 5.50 -21.84
CA GLU A 38 12.69 4.43 -22.83
C GLU A 38 11.39 4.54 -23.64
N PRO A 39 11.35 4.05 -24.89
CA PRO A 39 10.11 3.97 -25.66
C PRO A 39 9.01 3.20 -24.91
N LEU A 40 7.78 3.71 -24.99
CA LEU A 40 6.60 3.11 -24.34
C LEU A 40 6.74 2.97 -22.82
N THR A 41 7.42 3.91 -22.17
CA THR A 41 7.50 3.98 -20.71
C THR A 41 6.92 5.30 -20.19
N ALA A 42 6.30 5.24 -19.02
CA ALA A 42 5.89 6.41 -18.24
C ALA A 42 6.66 6.42 -16.93
N HIS A 43 7.26 7.56 -16.62
CA HIS A 43 7.91 7.81 -15.34
C HIS A 43 6.89 8.33 -14.35
N LEU A 44 6.75 7.64 -13.21
CA LEU A 44 5.88 8.02 -12.12
C LEU A 44 6.76 8.40 -10.92
N ALA A 45 6.45 9.55 -10.31
CA ALA A 45 7.05 9.96 -9.04
C ALA A 45 5.96 10.38 -8.06
N GLY A 46 5.94 9.75 -6.88
CA GLY A 46 4.96 10.01 -5.84
C GLY A 46 5.61 10.34 -4.50
N ARG A 47 4.77 10.74 -3.54
CA ARG A 47 5.15 11.19 -2.21
C ARG A 47 4.07 10.85 -1.18
N ASN A 48 4.35 11.12 0.09
CA ASN A 48 3.39 11.00 1.20
C ASN A 48 2.82 9.58 1.39
N VAL A 49 3.56 8.55 0.98
CA VAL A 49 3.31 7.16 1.39
C VAL A 49 4.05 6.88 2.70
N GLU A 50 3.81 5.75 3.33
CA GLU A 50 4.59 5.34 4.50
C GLU A 50 6.08 5.19 4.12
N PRO A 51 7.01 5.64 4.98
CA PRO A 51 8.44 5.42 4.77
C PRO A 51 8.75 3.95 4.53
N ASN A 52 9.64 3.67 3.58
CA ASN A 52 10.05 2.31 3.21
C ASN A 52 8.92 1.39 2.68
N ALA A 53 7.73 1.93 2.38
CA ALA A 53 6.64 1.15 1.80
C ALA A 53 7.01 0.60 0.42
N ILE A 54 6.49 -0.60 0.11
CA ILE A 54 6.55 -1.17 -1.23
C ILE A 54 5.39 -0.61 -2.04
N ILE A 55 5.71 0.05 -3.14
CA ILE A 55 4.75 0.58 -4.09
C ILE A 55 4.49 -0.45 -5.17
N VAL A 56 3.22 -0.76 -5.37
CA VAL A 56 2.78 -1.68 -6.41
C VAL A 56 1.96 -0.89 -7.42
N VAL A 57 2.48 -0.82 -8.64
CA VAL A 57 1.83 -0.15 -9.77
C VAL A 57 1.37 -1.21 -10.77
N TYR A 58 0.09 -1.19 -11.10
CA TYR A 58 -0.53 -2.10 -12.05
C TYR A 58 -1.03 -1.33 -13.28
N ASN A 59 -0.45 -1.62 -14.44
CA ASN A 59 -0.92 -1.14 -15.73
C ASN A 59 -2.23 -1.84 -16.11
N LEU A 60 -3.30 -1.07 -16.27
CA LEU A 60 -4.65 -1.58 -16.57
C LEU A 60 -4.85 -1.91 -18.05
N ASN A 61 -3.85 -1.67 -18.91
CA ASN A 61 -3.88 -2.02 -20.33
C ASN A 61 -4.01 -3.53 -20.52
N THR A 62 -5.13 -3.97 -21.11
CA THR A 62 -5.42 -5.39 -21.34
C THR A 62 -4.66 -6.00 -22.51
N GLY A 63 -4.01 -5.19 -23.35
CA GLY A 63 -3.11 -5.63 -24.43
C GLY A 63 -1.70 -6.00 -23.94
N VAL A 64 -1.31 -5.59 -22.74
CA VAL A 64 -0.01 -5.96 -22.14
C VAL A 64 -0.08 -7.38 -21.57
N PRO A 65 0.92 -8.26 -21.76
CA PRO A 65 0.96 -9.57 -21.09
C PRO A 65 0.85 -9.47 -19.57
N ARG A 66 0.12 -10.40 -18.92
CA ARG A 66 -0.19 -10.33 -17.47
C ARG A 66 1.05 -10.27 -16.58
N ASP A 67 2.09 -11.00 -16.96
CA ASP A 67 3.40 -11.06 -16.32
C ASP A 67 4.22 -9.77 -16.45
N ARG A 68 3.73 -8.78 -17.22
CA ARG A 68 4.41 -7.51 -17.50
C ARG A 68 3.61 -6.27 -17.10
N ARG A 69 2.44 -6.43 -16.48
CA ARG A 69 1.58 -5.31 -16.07
C ARG A 69 1.93 -4.73 -14.71
N VAL A 70 2.70 -5.45 -13.90
CA VAL A 70 3.07 -4.99 -12.55
C VAL A 70 4.48 -4.46 -12.59
N THR A 71 4.65 -3.26 -12.05
CA THR A 71 5.95 -2.70 -11.66
C THR A 71 5.88 -2.23 -10.22
N GLY A 72 7.01 -1.84 -9.64
CA GLY A 72 7.03 -1.34 -8.27
C GLY A 72 8.31 -0.61 -7.93
N ALA A 73 8.30 0.00 -6.75
CA ALA A 73 9.43 0.68 -6.15
C ALA A 73 9.37 0.53 -4.63
N GLN A 74 10.47 0.84 -3.96
CA GLN A 74 10.48 1.07 -2.52
C GLN A 74 10.51 2.58 -2.29
N ALA A 75 9.66 3.06 -1.38
CA ALA A 75 9.73 4.45 -0.95
C ALA A 75 10.96 4.71 -0.10
N ASP A 76 11.51 5.92 -0.15
CA ASP A 76 12.58 6.36 0.73
C ASP A 76 12.07 6.60 2.17
N ASP A 77 12.98 7.03 3.06
CA ASP A 77 12.66 7.33 4.46
C ASP A 77 11.70 8.52 4.64
N ASN A 78 11.48 9.31 3.59
CA ASN A 78 10.53 10.43 3.58
C ASN A 78 9.21 10.08 2.88
N GLY A 79 9.05 8.84 2.41
CA GLY A 79 7.87 8.41 1.67
C GLY A 79 7.82 8.92 0.22
N ASN A 80 8.96 9.27 -0.39
CA ASN A 80 9.05 9.54 -1.83
C ASN A 80 9.38 8.25 -2.57
N TRP A 81 8.85 8.10 -3.79
CA TRP A 81 9.11 6.93 -4.62
C TRP A 81 9.06 7.28 -6.10
N GLU A 82 9.80 6.51 -6.90
CA GLU A 82 9.84 6.68 -8.35
C GLU A 82 9.89 5.32 -9.04
N CYS A 83 9.20 5.16 -10.17
CA CYS A 83 9.31 3.97 -11.01
C CYS A 83 8.95 4.25 -12.47
N ASP A 84 9.47 3.41 -13.37
CA ASP A 84 9.04 3.40 -14.77
C ASP A 84 8.02 2.28 -15.02
N VAL A 85 6.86 2.67 -15.55
CA VAL A 85 5.80 1.77 -16.00
C VAL A 85 6.01 1.47 -17.48
N ARG A 86 6.23 0.20 -17.82
CA ARG A 86 6.38 -0.24 -19.22
C ARG A 86 5.04 -0.39 -19.92
N TYR A 87 5.10 -0.34 -21.24
CA TYR A 87 3.94 -0.41 -22.14
C TYR A 87 2.88 0.64 -21.81
N ALA A 88 3.34 1.83 -21.40
CA ALA A 88 2.49 2.94 -21.03
C ALA A 88 2.06 3.70 -22.28
N GLN A 89 0.75 3.88 -22.47
CA GLN A 89 0.19 4.70 -23.54
C GLN A 89 -0.66 5.83 -22.95
N GLU A 90 -0.67 6.96 -23.63
CA GLU A 90 -1.46 8.12 -23.21
C GLU A 90 -2.96 7.78 -23.23
N GLY A 91 -3.68 8.21 -22.20
CA GLY A 91 -5.10 7.92 -22.03
C GLY A 91 -5.42 6.58 -21.36
N GLU A 92 -4.42 5.70 -21.18
CA GLU A 92 -4.58 4.49 -20.37
C GLU A 92 -4.53 4.80 -18.87
N PHE A 93 -4.79 3.79 -18.05
CA PHE A 93 -4.80 3.94 -16.59
C PHE A 93 -3.80 3.02 -15.92
N VAL A 94 -3.27 3.49 -14.80
CA VAL A 94 -2.47 2.72 -13.86
C VAL A 94 -3.12 2.76 -12.49
N SER A 95 -3.08 1.67 -11.74
CA SER A 95 -3.49 1.62 -10.33
C SER A 95 -2.26 1.53 -9.44
N VAL A 96 -2.23 2.35 -8.39
CA VAL A 96 -1.11 2.40 -7.43
C VAL A 96 -1.65 2.04 -6.05
N ALA A 97 -0.94 1.16 -5.34
CA ALA A 97 -1.15 0.87 -3.92
C ALA A 97 0.19 0.89 -3.20
N GLN A 98 0.14 1.11 -1.88
CA GLN A 98 1.30 0.95 -1.00
C GLN A 98 1.10 -0.26 -0.08
N GLU A 99 2.21 -0.90 0.27
CA GLU A 99 2.27 -2.03 1.19
C GLU A 99 3.35 -1.79 2.24
N VAL A 100 2.97 -1.94 3.51
CA VAL A 100 3.88 -1.79 4.65
C VAL A 100 3.52 -2.82 5.72
N ASN A 101 4.52 -3.53 6.26
CA ASN A 101 4.34 -4.52 7.32
C ASN A 101 3.26 -5.58 7.04
N GLY A 102 3.08 -5.96 5.76
CA GLY A 102 2.07 -6.94 5.33
C GLY A 102 0.65 -6.40 5.20
N GLU A 103 0.42 -5.11 5.47
CA GLU A 103 -0.83 -4.41 5.19
C GLU A 103 -0.74 -3.69 3.85
N ARG A 104 -1.82 -3.75 3.06
CA ARG A 104 -1.91 -3.11 1.76
C ARG A 104 -3.05 -2.09 1.74
N SER A 105 -2.77 -0.89 1.23
CA SER A 105 -3.77 0.14 1.05
C SER A 105 -4.79 -0.27 -0.02
N SER A 106 -5.93 0.41 -0.04
CA SER A 106 -6.73 0.44 -1.27
C SER A 106 -5.89 1.00 -2.42
N ALA A 107 -6.12 0.49 -3.63
CA ALA A 107 -5.46 1.01 -4.82
C ALA A 107 -6.20 2.25 -5.34
N ARG A 108 -5.45 3.20 -5.89
CA ARG A 108 -6.00 4.37 -6.57
C ARG A 108 -5.56 4.41 -8.02
N SER A 109 -6.50 4.68 -8.92
CA SER A 109 -6.24 4.70 -10.36
C SER A 109 -6.02 6.11 -10.89
N PHE A 110 -5.04 6.26 -11.78
CA PHE A 110 -4.67 7.53 -12.40
C PHE A 110 -4.59 7.34 -13.92
N PRO A 111 -5.09 8.30 -14.71
CA PRO A 111 -4.87 8.31 -16.15
C PRO A 111 -3.43 8.69 -16.46
N LEU A 112 -2.82 8.02 -17.41
CA LEU A 112 -1.52 8.38 -17.97
C LEU A 112 -1.68 9.57 -18.91
N ARG A 113 -1.08 10.71 -18.52
CA ARG A 113 -1.09 11.98 -19.28
C ARG A 113 0.32 12.54 -19.26
N PHE A 114 0.98 12.58 -20.41
CA PHE A 114 2.39 12.96 -20.56
C PHE A 114 2.71 13.52 -21.94
#